data_AF-A0AAW5Q7D8-F1
#
_entry.id   AF-A0AAW5Q7D8-F1
#
_cell.length_a   1.000
_cell.length_b   1.000
_cell.length_c   1.000
_cell.angle_alpha   90.00
_cell.angle_beta   90.00
_cell.angle_gamma   90.00
#
_symmetry.space_group_name_H-M   'P 1'
#
loop_
_entity.id
_entity.type
_entity.pdbx_description
1 polymer ?
#
loop_
_entity_poly.entity_id
_entity_poly.type
_entity_poly.pdbx_seq_one_letter_code
_entity_poly.pdbx_strand_id
1 'polypeptide(L)'
;MAGIVVFAWRTASIRTLLWVMVAALVAHGVHTIVGAWRGSADRRVAGLFSGAAAILLGLLCLLWPVLAIELIRYAVGAWLVFVGLRGLFELVVERPRARMRAGRERVGRWARTAAAVVMFLLVLALAIGSAVLFRGDDRPEPDAFYTAVEPLPDEPGVLLRAETLTTGVPDGADAWRILYTTTRPDDTVTVASGVAIAPADRGGDELPLLSIAHGTTGIVPRCAPSLSATPFADGAAAALEQMVTEHGWAGVISDYVGLGTAGMHPYLVGRAEARNVLDASRAAQQLDGLDLSTGTVVWGHSQGGHGALWTGQIAGDYAPELTLRGIAGMAPASDLYRLADEDKDSIGGKTVSAYIATSWNEIYPDLDLSGHLNPGTAHGVEKISDLCFNEKDVIAALLRGTQIPEQVFPDSILEGGLGDRLRENSPTGPWPGPSSSRRAWPIRS
;
A
#
# COMPACT_ATOMS: atom_id res chain seq x y z
N MET A 1 -35.15 18.06 -20.49
CA MET A 1 -33.83 18.36 -21.09
C MET A 1 -32.72 17.54 -20.43
N ALA A 2 -32.44 17.67 -19.13
CA ALA A 2 -31.36 16.91 -18.46
C ALA A 2 -31.48 15.37 -18.59
N GLY A 3 -32.69 14.80 -18.45
CA GLY A 3 -32.90 13.35 -18.62
C GLY A 3 -32.68 12.82 -20.04
N ILE A 4 -32.83 13.66 -21.07
CA ILE A 4 -32.58 13.29 -22.48
C ILE A 4 -31.09 13.28 -22.77
N VAL A 5 -30.33 14.22 -22.16
CA VAL A 5 -28.87 14.25 -22.23
C VAL A 5 -28.28 13.00 -21.57
N VAL A 6 -28.76 12.60 -20.39
CA VAL A 6 -28.32 11.38 -19.69
C VAL A 6 -28.61 10.10 -20.49
N PHE A 7 -29.75 10.02 -21.17
CA PHE A 7 -30.09 8.86 -22.01
C PHE A 7 -29.22 8.76 -23.28
N ALA A 8 -28.79 9.91 -23.83
CA ALA A 8 -27.84 9.99 -24.94
C ALA A 8 -26.37 9.79 -24.52
N TRP A 9 -26.08 9.87 -23.22
CA TRP A 9 -24.73 9.80 -22.62
C TRP A 9 -24.31 8.40 -22.15
N ARG A 10 -24.80 7.34 -22.79
CA ARG A 10 -24.47 5.94 -22.42
C ARG A 10 -22.96 5.60 -22.50
N THR A 11 -22.16 6.43 -23.15
CA THR A 11 -20.71 6.24 -23.36
C THR A 11 -19.84 7.18 -22.54
N ALA A 12 -20.42 8.04 -21.69
CA ALA A 12 -19.63 8.92 -20.84
C ALA A 12 -18.84 8.09 -19.81
N SER A 13 -17.51 8.23 -19.81
CA SER A 13 -16.68 7.59 -18.81
C SER A 13 -17.02 8.10 -17.41
N ILE A 14 -16.78 7.27 -16.38
CA ILE A 14 -16.91 7.63 -14.95
C ILE A 14 -16.20 8.97 -14.65
N ARG A 15 -15.04 9.20 -15.27
CA ARG A 15 -14.30 10.49 -15.20
C ARG A 15 -15.10 11.68 -15.72
N THR A 16 -15.82 11.52 -16.83
CA THR A 16 -16.61 12.62 -17.42
C THR A 16 -17.75 13.01 -16.50
N LEU A 17 -18.45 12.03 -15.93
CA LEU A 17 -19.52 12.26 -14.96
C LEU A 17 -19.00 12.97 -13.70
N LEU A 18 -17.85 12.53 -13.20
CA LEU A 18 -17.16 13.18 -12.08
C LEU A 18 -16.84 14.66 -12.38
N TRP A 19 -16.26 14.97 -13.52
CA TRP A 19 -15.92 16.36 -13.88
C TRP A 19 -17.16 17.25 -14.02
N VAL A 20 -18.23 16.75 -14.65
CA VAL A 20 -19.50 17.49 -14.75
C VAL A 20 -20.07 17.81 -13.37
N MET A 21 -20.00 16.84 -12.46
CA MET A 21 -20.48 16.96 -11.09
C MET A 21 -19.65 17.94 -10.26
N VAL A 22 -18.32 17.87 -10.35
CA VAL A 22 -17.39 18.81 -9.72
C VAL A 22 -17.67 20.23 -10.24
N ALA A 23 -17.78 20.41 -11.55
CA ALA A 23 -18.08 21.70 -12.16
C ALA A 23 -19.45 22.24 -11.71
N ALA A 24 -20.47 21.39 -11.61
CA ALA A 24 -21.79 21.78 -11.12
C ALA A 24 -21.77 22.22 -9.65
N LEU A 25 -21.07 21.50 -8.77
CA LEU A 25 -20.92 21.84 -7.35
C LEU A 25 -20.16 23.16 -7.17
N VAL A 26 -19.06 23.35 -7.91
CA VAL A 26 -18.28 24.59 -7.89
C VAL A 26 -19.12 25.76 -8.41
N ALA A 27 -19.80 25.61 -9.54
CA ALA A 27 -20.66 26.65 -10.09
C ALA A 27 -21.83 26.99 -9.15
N HIS A 28 -22.44 25.99 -8.52
CA HIS A 28 -23.47 26.18 -7.51
C HIS A 28 -22.95 26.95 -6.28
N GLY A 29 -21.76 26.61 -5.81
CA GLY A 29 -21.13 27.31 -4.69
C GLY A 29 -20.84 28.78 -5.01
N VAL A 30 -20.25 29.06 -6.16
CA VAL A 30 -20.01 30.43 -6.64
C VAL A 30 -21.31 31.21 -6.78
N HIS A 31 -22.33 30.61 -7.43
CA HIS A 31 -23.65 31.24 -7.58
C HIS A 31 -24.28 31.58 -6.21
N THR A 32 -24.16 30.67 -5.23
CA THR A 32 -24.70 30.86 -3.88
C THR A 32 -24.01 32.01 -3.15
N ILE A 33 -22.68 32.13 -3.27
CA ILE A 33 -21.90 33.23 -2.67
C ILE A 33 -22.30 34.57 -3.31
N VAL A 34 -22.32 34.64 -4.64
CA VAL A 34 -22.65 35.86 -5.38
C VAL A 34 -24.10 36.29 -5.13
N GLY A 35 -25.05 35.35 -5.13
CA GLY A 35 -26.46 35.61 -4.87
C GLY A 35 -26.73 36.12 -3.45
N ALA A 36 -25.92 35.71 -2.47
CA ALA A 36 -26.02 36.16 -1.08
C ALA A 36 -25.44 37.56 -0.85
N TRP A 37 -24.58 38.06 -1.75
CA TRP A 37 -23.82 39.31 -1.58
C TRP A 37 -24.69 40.55 -1.33
N ARG A 38 -25.84 40.63 -2.02
CA ARG A 38 -26.81 41.73 -1.87
C ARG A 38 -27.82 41.52 -0.73
N GLY A 39 -27.71 40.42 0.00
CA GLY A 39 -28.59 40.07 1.12
C GLY A 39 -28.24 40.77 2.44
N SER A 40 -29.04 40.47 3.47
CA SER A 40 -28.79 40.83 4.87
C SER A 40 -27.55 40.11 5.42
N ALA A 41 -26.95 40.61 6.52
CA ALA A 41 -25.70 40.06 7.06
C ALA A 41 -25.77 38.54 7.34
N ASP A 42 -26.88 38.06 7.89
CA ASP A 42 -27.15 36.63 8.12
C ASP A 42 -27.15 35.82 6.82
N ARG A 43 -27.72 36.38 5.74
CA ARG A 43 -27.74 35.75 4.41
C ARG A 43 -26.37 35.73 3.77
N ARG A 44 -25.57 36.79 3.92
CA ARG A 44 -24.19 36.85 3.42
C ARG A 44 -23.33 35.76 4.07
N VAL A 45 -23.40 35.65 5.40
CA VAL A 45 -22.66 34.63 6.15
C VAL A 45 -23.13 33.23 5.78
N ALA A 46 -24.43 32.96 5.77
CA ALA A 46 -24.96 31.65 5.40
C ALA A 46 -24.60 31.27 3.95
N GLY A 47 -24.68 32.22 3.02
CA GLY A 47 -24.33 32.00 1.61
C GLY A 47 -22.83 31.77 1.39
N LEU A 48 -21.97 32.47 2.15
CA LEU A 48 -20.53 32.24 2.14
C LEU A 48 -20.19 30.81 2.56
N PHE A 49 -20.68 30.38 3.74
CA PHE A 49 -20.37 29.04 4.26
C PHE A 49 -21.01 27.93 3.43
N SER A 50 -22.25 28.09 2.98
CA SER A 50 -22.90 27.09 2.13
C SER A 50 -22.22 26.97 0.77
N GLY A 51 -21.83 28.09 0.16
CA GLY A 51 -21.15 28.07 -1.13
C GLY A 51 -19.70 27.56 -1.04
N ALA A 52 -18.99 27.91 0.03
CA ALA A 52 -17.67 27.35 0.31
C ALA A 52 -17.74 25.84 0.57
N ALA A 53 -18.76 25.38 1.31
CA ALA A 53 -19.00 23.95 1.52
C ALA A 53 -19.27 23.21 0.21
N ALA A 54 -20.06 23.79 -0.71
CA ALA A 54 -20.32 23.20 -2.02
C ALA A 54 -19.07 23.10 -2.90
N ILE A 55 -18.24 24.15 -2.93
CA ILE A 55 -16.95 24.13 -3.65
C ILE A 55 -16.03 23.06 -3.05
N LEU A 56 -15.90 23.03 -1.72
CA LEU A 56 -15.03 22.09 -1.03
C LEU A 56 -15.49 20.64 -1.22
N LEU A 57 -16.80 20.41 -1.20
CA LEU A 57 -17.39 19.11 -1.52
C LEU A 57 -17.10 18.70 -2.96
N GLY A 58 -17.17 19.65 -3.91
CA GLY A 58 -16.78 19.41 -5.30
C GLY A 58 -15.32 18.96 -5.42
N LEU A 59 -14.39 19.63 -4.74
CA LEU A 59 -12.98 19.22 -4.71
C LEU A 59 -12.78 17.87 -4.03
N LEU A 60 -13.52 17.59 -2.95
CA LEU A 60 -13.47 16.31 -2.25
C LEU A 60 -13.90 15.14 -3.14
N CYS A 61 -14.83 15.36 -4.07
CA CYS A 61 -15.22 14.33 -5.03
C CYS A 61 -14.07 13.89 -5.94
N LEU A 62 -13.09 14.76 -6.21
CA LEU A 62 -11.89 14.38 -6.98
C LEU A 62 -10.96 13.43 -6.21
N LEU A 63 -10.95 13.52 -4.88
CA LEU A 63 -10.21 12.60 -4.00
C LEU A 63 -10.91 11.24 -3.85
N TRP A 64 -12.24 11.20 -4.03
CA TRP A 64 -13.10 10.05 -3.80
C TRP A 64 -14.02 9.79 -5.00
N PRO A 65 -13.48 9.52 -6.20
CA PRO A 65 -14.26 9.53 -7.44
C PRO A 65 -15.36 8.45 -7.47
N VAL A 66 -15.05 7.23 -7.02
CA VAL A 66 -16.02 6.11 -7.03
C VAL A 66 -17.06 6.32 -5.94
N LEU A 67 -16.62 6.64 -4.72
CA LEU A 67 -17.54 6.89 -3.60
C LEU A 67 -18.48 8.07 -3.89
N ALA A 68 -17.99 9.14 -4.51
CA ALA A 68 -18.82 10.29 -4.85
C ALA A 68 -19.92 9.93 -5.85
N ILE A 69 -19.60 9.13 -6.86
CA ILE A 69 -20.56 8.66 -7.86
C ILE A 69 -21.59 7.73 -7.23
N GLU A 70 -21.15 6.79 -6.38
CA GLU A 70 -22.03 5.88 -5.65
C GLU A 70 -23.00 6.63 -4.72
N LEU A 71 -22.49 7.57 -3.93
CA LEU A 71 -23.32 8.40 -3.06
C LEU A 71 -24.36 9.19 -3.86
N ILE A 72 -24.00 9.71 -5.03
CA ILE A 72 -24.93 10.45 -5.88
C ILE A 72 -25.96 9.53 -6.52
N ARG A 73 -25.57 8.33 -6.94
CA ARG A 73 -26.52 7.32 -7.44
C ARG A 73 -27.62 7.07 -6.40
N TYR A 74 -27.24 6.86 -5.14
CA TYR A 74 -28.21 6.65 -4.07
C TYR A 74 -28.95 7.91 -3.67
N ALA A 75 -28.28 9.07 -3.61
CA ALA A 75 -28.91 10.34 -3.24
C ALA A 75 -29.95 10.78 -4.27
N VAL A 76 -29.65 10.67 -5.57
CA VAL A 76 -30.59 10.94 -6.65
C VAL A 76 -31.73 9.93 -6.61
N GLY A 77 -31.46 8.64 -6.41
CA GLY A 77 -32.49 7.62 -6.24
C GLY A 77 -33.45 7.92 -5.10
N ALA A 78 -32.91 8.20 -3.91
CA ALA A 78 -33.69 8.58 -2.72
C ALA A 78 -34.48 9.88 -2.93
N TRP A 79 -33.89 10.87 -3.58
CA TRP A 79 -34.56 12.12 -3.91
C TRP A 79 -35.73 11.92 -4.86
N LEU A 80 -35.58 11.09 -5.90
CA LEU A 80 -36.66 10.75 -6.82
C LEU A 80 -37.80 10.01 -6.11
N VAL A 81 -37.48 9.07 -5.22
CA VAL A 81 -38.47 8.37 -4.38
C VAL A 81 -39.22 9.38 -3.50
N PHE A 82 -38.50 10.28 -2.82
CA PHE A 82 -39.10 11.31 -1.99
C PHE A 82 -40.03 12.24 -2.79
N VAL A 83 -39.59 12.71 -3.96
CA VAL A 83 -40.41 13.56 -4.84
C VAL A 83 -41.66 12.82 -5.32
N GLY A 84 -41.53 11.53 -5.70
CA GLY A 84 -42.66 10.70 -6.10
C GLY A 84 -43.67 10.48 -4.97
N LEU A 85 -43.19 10.10 -3.78
CA LEU A 85 -44.03 9.91 -2.59
C LEU A 85 -44.72 11.20 -2.17
N ARG A 86 -44.02 12.33 -2.23
CA ARG A 86 -44.59 13.64 -1.93
C ARG A 86 -45.67 14.03 -2.94
N GLY A 87 -45.44 13.81 -4.24
CA GLY A 87 -46.43 14.05 -5.28
C GLY A 87 -47.69 13.20 -5.07
N LEU A 88 -47.53 11.92 -4.72
CA LEU A 88 -48.63 11.03 -4.36
C LEU A 88 -49.37 11.50 -3.09
N PHE A 89 -48.64 11.95 -2.07
CA PHE A 89 -49.23 12.46 -0.84
C PHE A 89 -50.01 13.76 -1.06
N GLU A 90 -49.51 14.67 -1.90
CA GLU A 90 -50.20 15.91 -2.27
C GLU A 90 -51.45 15.65 -3.13
N LEU A 91 -51.51 14.53 -3.85
CA LEU A 91 -52.72 14.07 -4.55
C LEU A 91 -53.77 13.46 -3.62
N VAL A 92 -53.36 12.88 -2.48
CA VAL A 92 -54.24 12.21 -1.51
C VAL A 92 -54.73 13.17 -0.42
N VAL A 93 -53.98 14.22 -0.12
CA VAL A 93 -54.26 15.14 0.98
C VAL A 93 -54.67 16.52 0.43
N GLU A 94 -55.98 16.75 0.31
CA GLU A 94 -56.48 18.13 0.27
C GLU A 94 -56.22 18.78 1.63
N ARG A 95 -55.56 19.96 1.62
CA ARG A 95 -55.55 20.82 2.82
C ARG A 95 -55.88 22.27 2.52
N PRO A 96 -56.80 22.87 3.31
CA PRO A 96 -57.00 24.31 3.35
C PRO A 96 -55.75 25.00 3.92
N ARG A 97 -55.37 26.12 3.32
CA ARG A 97 -54.26 26.98 3.79
C ARG A 97 -54.69 27.75 5.04
N ALA A 98 -54.10 27.44 6.19
CA ALA A 98 -54.19 28.28 7.38
C ALA A 98 -52.94 29.18 7.51
N ARG A 99 -53.18 30.49 7.49
CA ARG A 99 -52.25 31.56 7.87
C ARG A 99 -51.83 31.38 9.33
N MET A 100 -50.53 31.26 9.59
CA MET A 100 -49.90 31.71 10.85
C MET A 100 -48.38 31.83 10.62
N ARG A 101 -47.80 32.99 10.99
CA ARG A 101 -46.48 33.16 11.68
C ARG A 101 -45.69 34.39 11.19
N ALA A 102 -46.00 35.55 11.79
CA ALA A 102 -45.01 36.62 11.97
C ALA A 102 -44.51 36.50 13.41
N GLY A 103 -43.25 36.08 13.61
CA GLY A 103 -42.66 35.86 14.94
C GLY A 103 -41.62 34.73 14.99
N ARG A 104 -41.68 33.78 14.05
CA ARG A 104 -40.75 32.63 13.92
C ARG A 104 -39.52 32.93 13.05
N GLU A 105 -39.44 34.13 12.47
CA GLU A 105 -38.47 34.48 11.42
C GLU A 105 -37.05 34.78 11.93
N ARG A 106 -36.88 35.32 13.15
CA ARG A 106 -35.54 35.68 13.67
C ARG A 106 -34.76 34.46 14.18
N VAL A 107 -35.44 33.54 14.88
CA VAL A 107 -34.85 32.24 15.30
C VAL A 107 -34.58 31.35 14.09
N GLY A 108 -35.48 31.32 13.09
CA GLY A 108 -35.26 30.60 11.83
C GLY A 108 -34.18 31.20 10.92
N ARG A 109 -33.81 32.48 11.07
CA ARG A 109 -32.69 33.11 10.34
C ARG A 109 -31.34 32.63 10.87
N TRP A 110 -31.10 32.76 12.17
CA TRP A 110 -29.84 32.33 12.78
C TRP A 110 -29.66 30.80 12.78
N ALA A 111 -30.75 30.03 12.85
CA ALA A 111 -30.70 28.58 12.68
C ALA A 111 -30.16 28.16 11.29
N ARG A 112 -30.50 28.89 10.22
CA ARG A 112 -29.96 28.62 8.87
C ARG A 112 -28.48 28.95 8.77
N THR A 113 -28.04 30.06 9.36
CA THR A 113 -26.62 30.41 9.43
C THR A 113 -25.83 29.38 10.23
N ALA A 114 -26.35 28.95 11.39
CA ALA A 114 -25.73 27.90 12.19
C ALA A 114 -25.62 26.57 11.42
N ALA A 115 -26.69 26.16 10.72
CA ALA A 115 -26.66 24.96 9.89
C ALA A 115 -25.62 25.04 8.75
N ALA A 116 -25.52 26.20 8.08
CA ALA A 116 -24.52 26.41 7.02
C ALA A 116 -23.08 26.34 7.56
N VAL A 117 -22.82 26.93 8.73
CA VAL A 117 -21.52 26.85 9.40
C VAL A 117 -21.20 25.42 9.79
N VAL A 118 -22.13 24.70 10.42
CA VAL A 118 -21.95 23.29 10.82
C VAL A 118 -21.66 22.43 9.59
N MET A 119 -22.42 22.59 8.50
CA MET A 119 -22.18 21.86 7.26
C MET A 119 -20.78 22.15 6.70
N PHE A 120 -20.37 23.42 6.65
CA PHE A 120 -19.03 23.78 6.21
C PHE A 120 -17.95 23.14 7.07
N LEU A 121 -18.10 23.17 8.41
CA LEU A 121 -17.13 22.56 9.32
C LEU A 121 -17.06 21.04 9.14
N LEU A 122 -18.18 20.37 8.88
CA LEU A 122 -18.21 18.93 8.59
C LEU A 122 -17.49 18.61 7.28
N VAL A 123 -17.76 19.36 6.20
CA VAL A 123 -17.08 19.17 4.91
C VAL A 123 -15.59 19.49 5.02
N LEU A 124 -15.22 20.52 5.80
CA LEU A 124 -13.84 20.88 6.06
C LEU A 124 -13.11 19.80 6.85
N ALA A 125 -13.72 19.27 7.91
CA ALA A 125 -13.16 18.16 8.68
C ALA A 125 -12.96 16.92 7.80
N LEU A 126 -13.91 16.60 6.93
CA LEU A 126 -13.80 15.48 5.99
C LEU A 126 -12.71 15.71 4.93
N ALA A 127 -12.55 16.94 4.44
CA ALA A 127 -11.49 17.30 3.50
C ALA A 127 -10.11 17.22 4.14
N ILE A 128 -9.95 17.75 5.36
CA ILE A 128 -8.70 17.64 6.12
C ILE A 128 -8.40 16.19 6.44
N GLY A 129 -9.38 15.43 6.93
CA GLY A 129 -9.23 14.00 7.22
C GLY A 129 -8.80 13.21 5.98
N SER A 130 -9.43 13.45 4.82
CA SER A 130 -9.06 12.81 3.55
C SER A 130 -7.65 13.21 3.10
N ALA A 131 -7.29 14.49 3.23
CA ALA A 131 -5.98 14.98 2.87
C ALA A 131 -4.88 14.36 3.74
N VAL A 132 -5.10 14.23 5.05
CA VAL A 132 -4.17 13.55 5.99
C VAL A 132 -4.05 12.07 5.63
N LEU A 133 -5.16 11.41 5.34
CA LEU A 133 -5.21 9.99 5.02
C LEU A 133 -4.52 9.66 3.70
N PHE A 134 -4.63 10.53 2.69
CA PHE A 134 -3.99 10.35 1.39
C PHE A 134 -2.61 10.99 1.25
N ARG A 135 -2.14 11.72 2.28
CA ARG A 135 -0.79 12.29 2.32
C ARG A 135 0.27 11.19 2.30
N GLY A 136 -0.07 10.04 2.88
CA GLY A 136 0.82 8.90 3.04
C GLY A 136 1.95 9.16 4.06
N ASP A 137 2.90 8.24 4.13
CA ASP A 137 4.12 8.35 4.92
C ASP A 137 5.20 9.09 4.10
N ASP A 138 5.69 10.23 4.62
CA ASP A 138 6.79 10.99 4.02
C ASP A 138 8.12 10.26 4.29
N ARG A 139 8.32 9.09 3.67
CA ARG A 139 9.60 8.37 3.76
C ARG A 139 10.71 9.19 3.09
N PRO A 140 11.91 9.21 3.68
CA PRO A 140 13.04 9.88 3.06
C PRO A 140 13.36 9.20 1.72
N GLU A 141 13.66 10.00 0.71
CA GLU A 141 14.22 9.47 -0.54
C GLU A 141 15.60 8.85 -0.27
N PRO A 142 15.99 7.80 -1.00
CA PRO A 142 17.31 7.20 -0.84
C PRO A 142 18.44 8.22 -1.05
N ASP A 143 19.36 8.27 -0.09
CA ASP A 143 20.54 9.13 -0.15
C ASP A 143 21.72 8.46 -0.89
N ALA A 144 22.90 9.07 -0.84
CA ALA A 144 24.11 8.56 -1.50
C ALA A 144 24.56 7.17 -0.99
N PHE A 145 24.13 6.72 0.20
CA PHE A 145 24.40 5.38 0.70
C PHE A 145 23.78 4.29 -0.17
N TYR A 146 22.65 4.58 -0.80
CA TYR A 146 21.89 3.60 -1.59
C TYR A 146 22.29 3.53 -3.06
N THR A 147 23.15 4.45 -3.50
CA THR A 147 23.60 4.53 -4.89
C THR A 147 24.93 3.82 -5.05
N ALA A 148 24.98 2.75 -5.84
CA ALA A 148 26.23 2.01 -6.06
C ALA A 148 27.25 2.80 -6.89
N VAL A 149 28.53 2.47 -6.71
CA VAL A 149 29.63 3.00 -7.51
C VAL A 149 30.16 1.87 -8.39
N GLU A 150 30.15 2.09 -9.70
CA GLU A 150 30.66 1.12 -10.67
C GLU A 150 32.19 1.13 -10.74
N PRO A 151 32.84 -0.01 -11.06
CA PRO A 151 32.23 -1.32 -11.35
C PRO A 151 31.80 -2.09 -10.08
N LEU A 152 30.70 -2.84 -10.16
CA LEU A 152 30.30 -3.78 -9.11
C LEU A 152 31.17 -5.06 -9.12
N PRO A 153 31.38 -5.71 -7.96
CA PRO A 153 31.83 -7.10 -7.92
C PRO A 153 30.90 -8.02 -8.70
N ASP A 154 31.46 -9.01 -9.40
CA ASP A 154 30.68 -9.98 -10.18
C ASP A 154 29.97 -11.03 -9.30
N GLU A 155 30.37 -11.14 -8.03
CA GLU A 155 29.80 -12.11 -7.09
C GLU A 155 28.63 -11.49 -6.31
N PRO A 156 27.49 -12.20 -6.18
CA PRO A 156 26.40 -11.76 -5.31
C PRO A 156 26.73 -12.00 -3.82
N GLY A 157 26.14 -11.19 -2.94
CA GLY A 157 26.31 -11.26 -1.50
C GLY A 157 27.55 -10.56 -0.96
N VAL A 158 28.25 -9.75 -1.76
CA VAL A 158 29.43 -8.99 -1.31
C VAL A 158 28.98 -7.72 -0.60
N LEU A 159 29.45 -7.50 0.63
CA LEU A 159 29.19 -6.27 1.38
C LEU A 159 30.00 -5.12 0.76
N LEU A 160 29.30 -4.09 0.29
CA LEU A 160 29.91 -2.90 -0.33
C LEU A 160 30.10 -1.77 0.69
N ARG A 161 29.09 -1.56 1.53
CA ARG A 161 29.08 -0.53 2.57
C ARG A 161 28.27 -0.97 3.78
N ALA A 162 28.71 -0.53 4.95
CA ALA A 162 27.96 -0.60 6.18
C ALA A 162 28.09 0.73 6.93
N GLU A 163 26.98 1.25 7.44
CA GLU A 163 26.97 2.44 8.29
C GLU A 163 26.08 2.20 9.51
N THR A 164 26.51 2.67 10.68
CA THR A 164 25.74 2.56 11.91
C THR A 164 24.37 3.20 11.75
N LEU A 165 23.34 2.42 12.06
CA LEU A 165 21.96 2.87 12.15
C LEU A 165 21.69 3.25 13.60
N THR A 166 21.09 4.43 13.84
CA THR A 166 20.76 4.92 15.19
C THR A 166 19.27 5.13 15.40
N THR A 167 18.48 5.15 14.33
CA THR A 167 17.05 5.43 14.38
C THR A 167 16.27 4.12 14.48
N GLY A 168 15.34 4.04 15.44
CA GLY A 168 14.48 2.88 15.63
C GLY A 168 15.20 1.61 16.09
N VAL A 169 16.44 1.73 16.59
CA VAL A 169 17.22 0.60 17.12
C VAL A 169 16.78 0.30 18.55
N PRO A 170 16.45 -0.97 18.88
CA PRO A 170 16.10 -1.37 20.24
C PRO A 170 17.23 -1.14 21.25
N ASP A 171 16.86 -0.90 22.51
CA ASP A 171 17.83 -0.75 23.60
C ASP A 171 18.67 -2.04 23.75
N GLY A 172 19.99 -1.88 23.88
CA GLY A 172 20.91 -3.01 24.02
C GLY A 172 21.28 -3.71 22.70
N ALA A 173 20.91 -3.15 21.55
CA ALA A 173 21.32 -3.61 20.24
C ALA A 173 22.17 -2.57 19.48
N ASP A 174 23.07 -3.08 18.64
CA ASP A 174 23.74 -2.30 17.59
C ASP A 174 23.13 -2.67 16.24
N ALA A 175 22.95 -1.70 15.35
CA ALA A 175 22.41 -1.92 14.01
C ALA A 175 23.19 -1.16 12.94
N TRP A 176 23.08 -1.64 11.71
CA TRP A 176 23.74 -1.07 10.54
C TRP A 176 22.79 -1.06 9.35
N ARG A 177 22.82 0.01 8.56
CA ARG A 177 22.37 -0.06 7.16
C ARG A 177 23.49 -0.70 6.34
N ILE A 178 23.14 -1.63 5.47
CA ILE A 178 24.07 -2.34 4.59
C ILE A 178 23.70 -2.13 3.13
N LEU A 179 24.71 -2.09 2.26
CA LEU A 179 24.57 -2.17 0.82
C LEU A 179 25.42 -3.32 0.32
N TYR A 180 24.85 -4.21 -0.48
CA TYR A 180 25.51 -5.43 -0.94
C TYR A 180 25.11 -5.78 -2.37
N THR A 181 25.93 -6.59 -3.04
CA THR A 181 25.60 -7.11 -4.36
C THR A 181 24.55 -8.21 -4.27
N THR A 182 23.69 -8.31 -5.27
CA THR A 182 22.73 -9.41 -5.44
C THR A 182 22.42 -9.56 -6.92
N THR A 183 21.45 -10.40 -7.25
CA THR A 183 21.11 -10.75 -8.64
C THR A 183 19.65 -10.39 -8.95
N ARG A 184 19.43 -9.69 -10.06
CA ARG A 184 18.10 -9.38 -10.61
C ARG A 184 17.38 -10.62 -11.16
N PRO A 185 16.08 -10.54 -11.49
CA PRO A 185 15.36 -11.63 -12.16
C PRO A 185 15.98 -12.08 -13.49
N ASP A 186 16.67 -11.18 -14.20
CA ASP A 186 17.34 -11.44 -15.49
C ASP A 186 18.79 -11.96 -15.35
N ASP A 187 19.17 -12.41 -14.14
CA ASP A 187 20.50 -12.90 -13.78
C ASP A 187 21.63 -11.86 -13.83
N THR A 188 21.30 -10.57 -13.98
CA THR A 188 22.31 -9.49 -13.89
C THR A 188 22.65 -9.14 -12.44
N VAL A 189 23.93 -8.92 -12.18
CA VAL A 189 24.39 -8.44 -10.86
C VAL A 189 23.97 -6.98 -10.68
N THR A 190 23.52 -6.68 -9.47
CA THR A 190 23.06 -5.35 -9.04
C THR A 190 23.35 -5.17 -7.56
N VAL A 191 22.96 -4.04 -6.99
CA VAL A 191 22.93 -3.83 -5.54
C VAL A 191 21.52 -3.92 -4.96
N ALA A 192 21.45 -4.32 -3.70
CA ALA A 192 20.32 -4.13 -2.81
C ALA A 192 20.83 -3.57 -1.47
N SER A 193 19.94 -2.94 -0.71
CA SER A 193 20.22 -2.49 0.65
C SER A 193 19.52 -3.38 1.68
N GLY A 194 19.77 -3.12 2.96
CA GLY A 194 19.10 -3.77 4.05
C GLY A 194 19.52 -3.21 5.40
N VAL A 195 19.04 -3.82 6.47
CA VAL A 195 19.48 -3.55 7.84
C VAL A 195 20.00 -4.83 8.50
N ALA A 196 21.12 -4.72 9.19
CA ALA A 196 21.63 -5.74 10.08
C ALA A 196 21.53 -5.27 11.54
N ILE A 197 21.35 -6.20 12.47
CA ILE A 197 21.20 -5.90 13.90
C ILE A 197 21.82 -7.03 14.73
N ALA A 198 22.45 -6.69 15.83
CA ALA A 198 23.04 -7.65 16.76
C ALA A 198 22.98 -7.11 18.20
N PRO A 199 23.13 -7.97 19.22
CA PRO A 199 23.26 -7.51 20.60
C PRO A 199 24.50 -6.62 20.74
N ALA A 200 24.42 -5.60 21.59
CA ALA A 200 25.56 -4.74 21.91
C ALA A 200 26.59 -5.49 22.77
N ASP A 201 26.13 -6.32 23.71
CA ASP A 201 26.98 -7.28 24.44
C ASP A 201 26.91 -8.65 23.76
N ARG A 202 28.02 -9.04 23.13
CA ARG A 202 28.12 -10.26 22.32
C ARG A 202 28.74 -11.44 23.07
N GLY A 203 29.32 -11.21 24.26
CA GLY A 203 29.98 -12.25 25.07
C GLY A 203 31.23 -12.92 24.46
N GLY A 204 31.45 -12.82 23.15
CA GLY A 204 32.55 -13.44 22.40
C GLY A 204 32.18 -14.73 21.66
N ASP A 205 30.90 -15.13 21.64
CA ASP A 205 30.42 -16.33 20.98
C ASP A 205 29.95 -16.07 19.53
N GLU A 206 29.98 -17.11 18.70
CA GLU A 206 29.34 -17.11 17.37
C GLU A 206 27.82 -16.90 17.54
N LEU A 207 27.28 -15.86 16.91
CA LEU A 207 25.86 -15.50 17.00
C LEU A 207 25.03 -16.27 15.96
N PRO A 208 23.92 -16.93 16.35
CA PRO A 208 22.96 -17.46 15.39
C PRO A 208 22.36 -16.35 14.53
N LEU A 209 22.15 -16.62 13.24
CA LEU A 209 21.60 -15.63 12.30
C LEU A 209 20.12 -15.90 12.00
N LEU A 210 19.28 -14.89 12.21
CA LEU A 210 17.91 -14.82 11.72
C LEU A 210 17.84 -13.88 10.51
N SER A 211 17.50 -14.43 9.36
CA SER A 211 17.30 -13.68 8.12
C SER A 211 15.81 -13.43 7.89
N ILE A 212 15.43 -12.16 7.79
CA ILE A 212 14.04 -11.73 7.64
C ILE A 212 13.75 -11.43 6.17
N ALA A 213 12.77 -12.15 5.64
CA ALA A 213 12.04 -11.78 4.44
C ALA A 213 10.85 -10.90 4.87
N HIS A 214 10.92 -9.59 4.63
CA HIS A 214 9.84 -8.70 5.04
C HIS A 214 8.59 -8.84 4.17
N GLY A 215 7.44 -8.48 4.73
CA GLY A 215 6.17 -8.38 4.01
C GLY A 215 6.12 -7.19 3.06
N THR A 216 4.99 -6.98 2.41
CA THR A 216 4.84 -5.87 1.46
C THR A 216 5.08 -4.52 2.11
N THR A 217 6.04 -3.77 1.58
CA THR A 217 6.30 -2.37 1.95
C THR A 217 6.08 -1.39 0.81
N GLY A 218 5.88 -1.86 -0.42
CA GLY A 218 5.74 -1.06 -1.64
C GLY A 218 6.63 -1.62 -2.75
N ILE A 219 6.69 -0.93 -3.90
CA ILE A 219 7.53 -1.37 -5.04
C ILE A 219 8.53 -0.33 -5.54
N VAL A 220 8.60 0.83 -4.89
CA VAL A 220 9.46 1.95 -5.28
C VAL A 220 10.58 2.19 -4.25
N PRO A 221 11.72 2.80 -4.64
CA PRO A 221 12.91 2.86 -3.78
C PRO A 221 12.68 3.43 -2.37
N ARG A 222 11.90 4.51 -2.22
CA ARG A 222 11.58 5.10 -0.89
C ARG A 222 10.89 4.14 0.08
N CYS A 223 10.36 3.01 -0.40
CA CYS A 223 9.65 2.02 0.41
C CYS A 223 10.55 0.95 1.06
N ALA A 224 11.88 1.08 0.98
CA ALA A 224 12.80 0.22 1.72
C ALA A 224 12.57 0.26 3.24
N PRO A 225 12.53 -0.90 3.92
CA PRO A 225 12.60 -0.99 5.38
C PRO A 225 13.77 -0.21 6.00
N SER A 226 14.95 -0.20 5.38
CA SER A 226 16.14 0.51 5.90
C SER A 226 15.99 2.03 5.95
N LEU A 227 15.02 2.60 5.23
CA LEU A 227 14.66 4.02 5.25
C LEU A 227 13.59 4.34 6.31
N SER A 228 13.00 3.30 6.93
CA SER A 228 11.97 3.46 7.96
C SER A 228 12.56 4.04 9.25
N ALA A 229 11.76 4.86 9.94
CA ALA A 229 12.09 5.29 11.30
C ALA A 229 11.94 4.16 12.34
N THR A 230 11.24 3.09 11.99
CA THR A 230 10.96 1.93 12.85
C THR A 230 11.18 0.62 12.08
N PRO A 231 12.42 0.34 11.62
CA PRO A 231 12.72 -0.79 10.72
C PRO A 231 12.46 -2.17 11.35
N PHE A 232 12.36 -2.24 12.69
CA PHE A 232 12.17 -3.49 13.43
C PHE A 232 10.76 -3.65 14.03
N ALA A 233 9.85 -2.68 13.85
CA ALA A 233 8.56 -2.69 14.56
C ALA A 233 7.45 -3.51 13.87
N ASP A 234 7.59 -3.81 12.57
CA ASP A 234 6.47 -4.31 11.76
C ASP A 234 6.61 -5.80 11.38
N GLY A 235 5.50 -6.53 11.49
CA GLY A 235 5.34 -7.87 10.92
C GLY A 235 6.41 -8.87 11.36
N ALA A 236 7.17 -9.39 10.39
CA ALA A 236 8.24 -10.35 10.67
C ALA A 236 9.42 -9.73 11.43
N ALA A 237 9.65 -8.42 11.29
CA ALA A 237 10.77 -7.72 11.92
C ALA A 237 10.57 -7.55 13.44
N ALA A 238 9.32 -7.50 13.92
CA ALA A 238 9.03 -7.46 15.35
C ALA A 238 9.55 -8.71 16.09
N ALA A 239 9.52 -9.87 15.43
CA ALA A 239 10.12 -11.09 15.97
C ALA A 239 11.66 -10.97 16.06
N LEU A 240 12.29 -10.20 15.16
CA LEU A 240 13.73 -10.02 15.16
C LEU A 240 14.20 -9.22 16.38
N GLU A 241 13.49 -8.15 16.75
CA GLU A 241 13.81 -7.37 17.96
C GLU A 241 13.89 -8.26 19.21
N GLN A 242 12.90 -9.14 19.40
CA GLN A 242 12.89 -10.06 20.53
C GLN A 242 14.06 -11.07 20.47
N MET A 243 14.32 -11.64 19.29
CA MET A 243 15.41 -12.60 19.11
C MET A 243 16.79 -12.00 19.39
N VAL A 244 16.98 -10.73 19.03
CA VAL A 244 18.22 -10.00 19.32
C VAL A 244 18.34 -9.69 20.81
N THR A 245 17.34 -9.01 21.37
CA THR A 245 17.45 -8.41 22.71
C THR A 245 17.30 -9.43 23.84
N GLU A 246 16.52 -10.50 23.65
CA GLU A 246 16.24 -11.50 24.70
C GLU A 246 16.96 -12.83 24.50
N HIS A 247 17.35 -13.16 23.27
CA HIS A 247 17.91 -14.48 22.94
C HIS A 247 19.34 -14.46 22.40
N GLY A 248 19.92 -13.27 22.18
CA GLY A 248 21.32 -13.14 21.74
C GLY A 248 21.56 -13.57 20.30
N TRP A 249 20.60 -13.37 19.41
CA TRP A 249 20.74 -13.65 17.98
C TRP A 249 21.17 -12.40 17.21
N ALA A 250 21.84 -12.60 16.08
CA ALA A 250 22.00 -11.57 15.07
C ALA A 250 20.86 -11.65 14.04
N GLY A 251 20.62 -10.53 13.37
CA GLY A 251 19.55 -10.35 12.41
C GLY A 251 19.99 -9.66 11.15
N VAL A 252 19.36 -10.02 10.03
CA VAL A 252 19.43 -9.23 8.80
C VAL A 252 18.06 -9.16 8.13
N ILE A 253 17.70 -7.98 7.63
CA ILE A 253 16.53 -7.74 6.80
C ILE A 253 17.04 -7.21 5.47
N SER A 254 16.83 -7.95 4.40
CA SER A 254 17.04 -7.46 3.04
C SER A 254 15.92 -6.48 2.68
N ASP A 255 16.21 -5.31 2.13
CA ASP A 255 15.15 -4.46 1.57
C ASP A 255 14.57 -5.03 0.28
N TYR A 256 15.23 -6.02 -0.34
CA TYR A 256 15.07 -6.43 -1.73
C TYR A 256 15.52 -5.38 -2.76
N VAL A 257 16.02 -5.88 -3.90
CA VAL A 257 16.37 -5.04 -5.05
C VAL A 257 15.21 -4.15 -5.47
N GLY A 258 15.51 -2.90 -5.83
CA GLY A 258 14.52 -1.88 -6.22
C GLY A 258 13.85 -1.17 -5.05
N LEU A 259 14.02 -1.67 -3.82
CA LEU A 259 13.75 -0.92 -2.60
C LEU A 259 15.09 -0.37 -2.07
N GLY A 260 15.11 0.92 -1.74
CA GLY A 260 16.30 1.70 -1.39
C GLY A 260 17.19 2.00 -2.61
N THR A 261 17.41 1.01 -3.47
CA THR A 261 18.29 1.06 -4.63
C THR A 261 17.53 1.37 -5.93
N ALA A 262 18.26 1.66 -7.01
CA ALA A 262 17.67 2.04 -8.28
C ALA A 262 16.86 0.92 -8.97
N GLY A 263 15.73 1.29 -9.55
CA GLY A 263 14.80 0.40 -10.25
C GLY A 263 13.52 0.16 -9.44
N MET A 264 12.68 -0.72 -9.97
CA MET A 264 11.43 -1.15 -9.32
C MET A 264 11.63 -2.51 -8.67
N HIS A 265 11.00 -2.70 -7.51
CA HIS A 265 11.02 -3.97 -6.80
C HIS A 265 10.28 -5.05 -7.59
N PRO A 266 10.93 -6.20 -7.90
CA PRO A 266 10.29 -7.38 -8.50
C PRO A 266 9.34 -8.08 -7.51
N TYR A 267 8.19 -7.45 -7.26
CA TYR A 267 7.23 -7.86 -6.26
C TYR A 267 6.70 -9.28 -6.51
N LEU A 268 6.78 -10.16 -5.51
CA LEU A 268 6.39 -11.58 -5.62
C LEU A 268 7.10 -12.34 -6.74
N VAL A 269 8.30 -11.89 -7.15
CA VAL A 269 9.20 -12.67 -8.01
C VAL A 269 10.09 -13.52 -7.12
N GLY A 270 9.67 -14.77 -6.89
CA GLY A 270 10.19 -15.60 -5.80
C GLY A 270 11.70 -15.84 -5.82
N ARG A 271 12.26 -16.11 -7.01
CA ARG A 271 13.72 -16.24 -7.16
C ARG A 271 14.46 -14.97 -6.76
N ALA A 272 13.94 -13.80 -7.12
CA ALA A 272 14.59 -12.53 -6.78
C ALA A 272 14.54 -12.28 -5.28
N GLU A 273 13.37 -12.43 -4.64
CA GLU A 273 13.24 -12.27 -3.18
C GLU A 273 14.20 -13.21 -2.43
N ALA A 274 14.24 -14.49 -2.81
CA ALA A 274 15.11 -15.47 -2.18
C ALA A 274 16.60 -15.18 -2.32
N ARG A 275 17.04 -14.76 -3.52
CA ARG A 275 18.43 -14.35 -3.77
C ARG A 275 18.81 -13.16 -2.87
N ASN A 276 17.94 -12.17 -2.77
CA ASN A 276 18.13 -11.00 -1.92
C ASN A 276 18.25 -11.37 -0.43
N VAL A 277 17.42 -12.30 0.07
CA VAL A 277 17.49 -12.79 1.47
C VAL A 277 18.80 -13.55 1.74
N LEU A 278 19.22 -14.43 0.83
CA LEU A 278 20.48 -15.19 0.96
C LEU A 278 21.69 -14.27 0.86
N ASP A 279 21.71 -13.35 -0.08
CA ASP A 279 22.81 -12.42 -0.31
C ASP A 279 22.93 -11.39 0.82
N ALA A 280 21.82 -10.97 1.43
CA ALA A 280 21.86 -10.16 2.66
C ALA A 280 22.48 -10.95 3.82
N SER A 281 22.22 -12.26 3.89
CA SER A 281 22.81 -13.14 4.91
C SER A 281 24.32 -13.31 4.70
N ARG A 282 24.79 -13.43 3.46
CA ARG A 282 26.22 -13.39 3.09
C ARG A 282 26.87 -12.06 3.45
N ALA A 283 26.20 -10.95 3.14
CA ALA A 283 26.70 -9.62 3.43
C ALA A 283 26.80 -9.36 4.93
N ALA A 284 25.85 -9.86 5.73
CA ALA A 284 25.90 -9.76 7.18
C ALA A 284 27.11 -10.52 7.78
N GLN A 285 27.51 -11.65 7.20
CA GLN A 285 28.72 -12.38 7.63
C GLN A 285 30.03 -11.60 7.39
N GLN A 286 29.99 -10.55 6.58
CA GLN A 286 31.16 -9.70 6.28
C GLN A 286 31.22 -8.44 7.14
N LEU A 287 30.29 -8.25 8.08
CA LEU A 287 30.30 -7.08 8.96
C LEU A 287 31.41 -7.16 10.00
N ASP A 288 32.22 -6.11 10.07
CA ASP A 288 33.31 -6.00 11.04
C ASP A 288 32.80 -6.08 12.48
N GLY A 289 33.41 -6.95 13.28
CA GLY A 289 33.09 -7.10 14.71
C GLY A 289 31.86 -7.95 15.01
N LEU A 290 31.28 -8.62 14.01
CA LEU A 290 30.29 -9.69 14.18
C LEU A 290 30.91 -11.04 13.82
N ASP A 291 30.72 -12.04 14.68
CA ASP A 291 31.00 -13.44 14.39
C ASP A 291 29.66 -14.16 14.27
N LEU A 292 29.26 -14.52 13.04
CA LEU A 292 27.94 -15.04 12.73
C LEU A 292 28.00 -16.49 12.26
N SER A 293 27.09 -17.32 12.76
CA SER A 293 26.96 -18.69 12.29
C SER A 293 26.51 -18.74 10.84
N THR A 294 27.09 -19.66 10.07
CA THR A 294 26.56 -20.06 8.75
C THR A 294 25.24 -20.83 8.85
N GLY A 295 24.86 -21.24 10.06
CA GLY A 295 23.53 -21.75 10.37
C GLY A 295 22.49 -20.63 10.40
N THR A 296 21.65 -20.53 9.37
CA THR A 296 20.67 -19.45 9.23
C THR A 296 19.24 -19.97 9.41
N VAL A 297 18.42 -19.23 10.15
CA VAL A 297 16.95 -19.39 10.14
C VAL A 297 16.36 -18.29 9.27
N VAL A 298 15.37 -18.63 8.45
CA VAL A 298 14.66 -17.67 7.61
C VAL A 298 13.22 -17.53 8.11
N TRP A 299 12.78 -16.29 8.31
CA TRP A 299 11.43 -15.97 8.76
C TRP A 299 10.80 -14.91 7.87
N GLY A 300 9.52 -15.05 7.56
CA GLY A 300 8.78 -14.01 6.85
C GLY A 300 7.27 -14.09 6.99
N HIS A 301 6.60 -12.95 6.74
CA HIS A 301 5.15 -12.79 6.82
C HIS A 301 4.57 -12.24 5.51
N SER A 302 3.42 -12.76 5.05
CA SER A 302 2.74 -12.32 3.82
C SER A 302 3.63 -12.52 2.57
N GLN A 303 3.97 -11.46 1.83
CA GLN A 303 5.02 -11.51 0.79
C GLN A 303 6.34 -12.09 1.34
N GLY A 304 6.73 -11.69 2.54
CA GLY A 304 7.91 -12.23 3.20
C GLY A 304 7.80 -13.72 3.49
N GLY A 305 6.59 -14.22 3.74
CA GLY A 305 6.36 -15.66 3.86
C GLY A 305 6.59 -16.38 2.53
N HIS A 306 6.18 -15.77 1.42
CA HIS A 306 6.51 -16.26 0.07
C HIS A 306 8.02 -16.25 -0.18
N GLY A 307 8.70 -15.14 0.15
CA GLY A 307 10.16 -15.03 0.08
C GLY A 307 10.87 -16.09 0.92
N ALA A 308 10.43 -16.32 2.16
CA ALA A 308 11.00 -17.34 3.05
C ALA A 308 10.87 -18.77 2.47
N LEU A 309 9.72 -19.11 1.89
CA LEU A 309 9.53 -20.39 1.22
C LEU A 309 10.42 -20.53 -0.03
N TRP A 310 10.55 -19.48 -0.84
CA TRP A 310 11.47 -19.49 -1.99
C TRP A 310 12.94 -19.57 -1.58
N THR A 311 13.33 -18.90 -0.50
CA THR A 311 14.68 -19.01 0.07
C THR A 311 15.01 -20.46 0.40
N GLY A 312 14.08 -21.16 1.06
CA GLY A 312 14.23 -22.59 1.30
C GLY A 312 14.41 -23.42 0.03
N GLN A 313 13.65 -23.09 -1.01
CA GLN A 313 13.65 -23.83 -2.28
C GLN A 313 14.96 -23.70 -3.07
N ILE A 314 15.64 -22.55 -3.01
CA ILE A 314 16.83 -22.30 -3.84
C ILE A 314 18.15 -22.31 -3.06
N ALA A 315 18.13 -22.28 -1.72
CA ALA A 315 19.34 -22.10 -0.92
C ALA A 315 20.44 -23.13 -1.21
N GLY A 316 20.08 -24.40 -1.38
CA GLY A 316 21.06 -25.47 -1.64
C GLY A 316 21.85 -25.28 -2.94
N ASP A 317 21.25 -24.66 -3.95
CA ASP A 317 21.89 -24.44 -5.25
C ASP A 317 22.54 -23.05 -5.33
N TYR A 318 21.90 -22.02 -4.75
CA TYR A 318 22.32 -20.63 -4.87
C TYR A 318 23.35 -20.22 -3.80
N ALA A 319 23.21 -20.73 -2.58
CA ALA A 319 24.06 -20.42 -1.43
C ALA A 319 24.37 -21.66 -0.57
N PRO A 320 25.05 -22.67 -1.13
CA PRO A 320 25.33 -23.94 -0.46
C PRO A 320 26.16 -23.80 0.83
N GLU A 321 26.90 -22.70 0.98
CA GLU A 321 27.65 -22.37 2.17
C GLU A 321 26.77 -21.90 3.35
N LEU A 322 25.52 -21.48 3.09
CA LEU A 322 24.54 -21.16 4.13
C LEU A 322 23.72 -22.39 4.50
N THR A 323 23.85 -22.86 5.74
CA THR A 323 23.08 -24.01 6.22
C THR A 323 21.74 -23.54 6.79
N LEU A 324 20.66 -23.68 6.02
CA LEU A 324 19.32 -23.36 6.54
C LEU A 324 18.90 -24.32 7.65
N ARG A 325 18.77 -23.80 8.87
CA ARG A 325 18.36 -24.54 10.08
C ARG A 325 16.84 -24.59 10.25
N GLY A 326 16.13 -23.64 9.66
CA GLY A 326 14.69 -23.55 9.69
C GLY A 326 14.16 -22.51 8.72
N ILE A 327 12.98 -22.77 8.19
CA ILE A 327 12.21 -21.85 7.36
C ILE A 327 10.85 -21.71 8.01
N ALA A 328 10.46 -20.48 8.32
CA ALA A 328 9.16 -20.16 8.87
C ALA A 328 8.49 -19.11 7.99
N GLY A 329 7.25 -19.38 7.60
CA GLY A 329 6.41 -18.46 6.83
C GLY A 329 5.06 -18.32 7.51
N MET A 330 4.63 -17.09 7.79
CA MET A 330 3.30 -16.79 8.32
C MET A 330 2.44 -16.12 7.28
N ALA A 331 1.23 -16.63 7.09
CA ALA A 331 0.33 -16.23 6.01
C ALA A 331 1.05 -16.07 4.65
N PRO A 332 1.90 -17.03 4.23
CA PRO A 332 2.70 -16.86 3.01
C PRO A 332 1.80 -16.79 1.78
N ALA A 333 2.14 -15.92 0.83
CA ALA A 333 1.56 -15.92 -0.51
C ALA A 333 2.03 -17.15 -1.29
N SER A 334 1.44 -18.31 -0.99
CA SER A 334 1.98 -19.63 -1.36
C SER A 334 1.43 -20.22 -2.66
N ASP A 335 0.25 -19.76 -3.10
CA ASP A 335 -0.34 -20.08 -4.39
C ASP A 335 -0.84 -18.78 -5.02
N LEU A 336 0.04 -18.14 -5.81
CA LEU A 336 -0.24 -16.81 -6.34
C LEU A 336 -1.38 -16.81 -7.35
N TYR A 337 -1.53 -17.88 -8.12
CA TYR A 337 -2.64 -17.99 -9.09
C TYR A 337 -3.97 -18.09 -8.36
N ARG A 338 -4.08 -19.00 -7.39
CA ARG A 338 -5.32 -19.21 -6.64
C ARG A 338 -5.67 -17.98 -5.80
N LEU A 339 -4.69 -17.34 -5.19
CA LEU A 339 -4.89 -16.07 -4.47
C LEU A 339 -5.38 -14.98 -5.43
N ALA A 340 -4.76 -14.83 -6.59
CA ALA A 340 -5.20 -13.84 -7.57
C ALA A 340 -6.63 -14.10 -8.06
N ASP A 341 -7.01 -15.35 -8.31
CA ASP A 341 -8.37 -15.69 -8.78
C ASP A 341 -9.44 -15.50 -7.71
N GLU A 342 -9.16 -15.92 -6.46
CA GLU A 342 -10.13 -15.81 -5.35
C GLU A 342 -10.28 -14.38 -4.82
N ASP A 343 -9.19 -13.60 -4.77
CA ASP A 343 -9.18 -12.28 -4.14
C ASP A 343 -9.31 -11.11 -5.14
N LYS A 344 -9.41 -11.35 -6.46
CA LYS A 344 -9.43 -10.29 -7.51
C LYS A 344 -10.44 -9.17 -7.30
N ASP A 345 -11.57 -9.47 -6.66
CA ASP A 345 -12.63 -8.49 -6.38
C ASP A 345 -12.47 -7.79 -5.03
N SER A 346 -11.65 -8.34 -4.14
CA SER A 346 -11.41 -7.79 -2.80
C SER A 346 -10.55 -6.52 -2.84
N ILE A 347 -10.67 -5.68 -1.82
CA ILE A 347 -9.86 -4.46 -1.69
C ILE A 347 -8.36 -4.82 -1.58
N GLY A 348 -8.04 -5.87 -0.83
CA GLY A 348 -6.67 -6.37 -0.68
C GLY A 348 -6.11 -6.91 -1.99
N GLY A 349 -6.86 -7.78 -2.68
CA GLY A 349 -6.44 -8.36 -3.96
C GLY A 349 -6.26 -7.32 -5.06
N LYS A 350 -7.09 -6.26 -5.12
CA LYS A 350 -6.87 -5.12 -6.04
C LYS A 350 -5.59 -4.36 -5.75
N THR A 351 -5.22 -4.24 -4.47
CA THR A 351 -3.99 -3.55 -4.06
C THR A 351 -2.74 -4.36 -4.42
N VAL A 352 -2.74 -5.66 -4.11
CA VAL A 352 -1.68 -6.59 -4.51
C VAL A 352 -1.56 -6.67 -6.03
N SER A 353 -2.70 -6.77 -6.73
CA SER A 353 -2.73 -6.81 -8.20
C SER A 353 -2.20 -5.53 -8.83
N ALA A 354 -2.37 -4.36 -8.21
CA ALA A 354 -1.76 -3.12 -8.69
C ALA A 354 -0.22 -3.15 -8.60
N TYR A 355 0.34 -3.70 -7.52
CA TYR A 355 1.79 -3.89 -7.41
C TYR A 355 2.31 -4.88 -8.46
N ILE A 356 1.61 -6.01 -8.67
CA ILE A 356 1.94 -6.97 -9.73
C ILE A 356 1.84 -6.30 -11.09
N ALA A 357 0.75 -5.60 -11.39
CA ALA A 357 0.51 -4.98 -12.70
C ALA A 357 1.66 -4.05 -13.11
N THR A 358 2.12 -3.23 -12.18
CA THR A 358 3.18 -2.25 -12.47
C THR A 358 4.56 -2.90 -12.49
N SER A 359 4.92 -3.70 -11.47
CA SER A 359 6.25 -4.32 -11.42
C SER A 359 6.42 -5.38 -12.51
N TRP A 360 5.45 -6.26 -12.74
CA TRP A 360 5.56 -7.32 -13.73
C TRP A 360 5.46 -6.83 -15.17
N ASN A 361 4.90 -5.65 -15.42
CA ASN A 361 4.99 -5.02 -16.74
C ASN A 361 6.44 -4.67 -17.11
N GLU A 362 7.31 -4.40 -16.12
CA GLU A 362 8.74 -4.19 -16.36
C GLU A 362 9.52 -5.51 -16.37
N ILE A 363 9.21 -6.44 -15.45
CA ILE A 363 9.94 -7.71 -15.31
C ILE A 363 9.59 -8.72 -16.41
N TYR A 364 8.33 -8.75 -16.85
CA TYR A 364 7.80 -9.63 -17.89
C TYR A 364 7.13 -8.78 -18.99
N PRO A 365 7.91 -8.05 -19.81
CA PRO A 365 7.38 -7.12 -20.81
C PRO A 365 6.55 -7.81 -21.89
N ASP A 366 6.68 -9.13 -22.04
CA ASP A 366 5.86 -9.98 -22.91
C ASP A 366 4.37 -10.04 -22.48
N LEU A 367 4.06 -9.70 -21.23
CA LEU A 367 2.69 -9.70 -20.72
C LEU A 367 1.88 -8.45 -21.08
N ASP A 368 2.53 -7.32 -21.41
CA ASP A 368 1.90 -6.00 -21.67
C ASP A 368 0.76 -5.65 -20.69
N LEU A 369 0.99 -5.86 -19.38
CA LEU A 369 -0.05 -5.72 -18.37
C LEU A 369 -0.66 -4.31 -18.36
N SER A 370 0.15 -3.28 -18.61
CA SER A 370 -0.31 -1.90 -18.70
C SER A 370 -1.28 -1.67 -19.86
N GLY A 371 -1.07 -2.32 -21.01
CA GLY A 371 -1.98 -2.28 -22.16
C GLY A 371 -3.33 -2.94 -21.91
N HIS A 372 -3.40 -3.84 -20.93
CA HIS A 372 -4.63 -4.55 -20.55
C HIS A 372 -5.45 -3.86 -19.46
N LEU A 373 -4.93 -2.80 -18.82
CA LEU A 373 -5.67 -2.04 -17.81
C LEU A 373 -6.76 -1.18 -18.47
N ASN A 374 -8.00 -1.32 -17.99
CA ASN A 374 -9.07 -0.44 -18.44
C ASN A 374 -8.83 1.01 -17.95
N PRO A 375 -9.37 2.04 -18.63
CA PRO A 375 -9.16 3.44 -18.25
C PRO A 375 -9.69 3.82 -16.85
N GLY A 376 -10.62 3.04 -16.30
CA GLY A 376 -11.15 3.24 -14.95
C GLY A 376 -10.19 2.75 -13.85
N THR A 377 -9.40 1.73 -14.14
CA THR A 377 -8.49 1.06 -13.21
C THR A 377 -7.05 1.57 -13.31
N ALA A 378 -6.58 1.93 -14.50
CA ALA A 378 -5.17 2.30 -14.75
C ALA A 378 -4.63 3.38 -13.79
N HIS A 379 -5.44 4.41 -13.51
CA HIS A 379 -5.03 5.47 -12.59
C HIS A 379 -4.99 5.03 -11.12
N GLY A 380 -5.91 4.16 -10.71
CA GLY A 380 -5.90 3.57 -9.38
C GLY A 380 -4.66 2.71 -9.17
N VAL A 381 -4.30 1.91 -10.19
CA VAL A 381 -3.08 1.09 -10.20
C VAL A 381 -1.84 1.96 -10.04
N GLU A 382 -1.65 2.95 -10.92
CA GLU A 382 -0.52 3.91 -10.85
C GLU A 382 -0.40 4.53 -9.45
N LYS A 383 -1.54 4.98 -8.90
CA LYS A 383 -1.57 5.63 -7.59
C LYS A 383 -1.35 4.69 -6.42
N ILE A 384 -1.66 3.41 -6.53
CA ILE A 384 -1.33 2.42 -5.50
C ILE A 384 0.15 2.05 -5.58
N SER A 385 0.68 1.86 -6.79
CA SER A 385 2.07 1.50 -7.02
C SER A 385 3.07 2.53 -6.48
N ASP A 386 2.69 3.81 -6.45
CA ASP A 386 3.46 4.88 -5.83
C ASP A 386 3.39 4.93 -4.30
N LEU A 387 2.49 4.17 -3.64
CA LEU A 387 2.40 4.17 -2.19
C LEU A 387 3.35 3.14 -1.58
N CYS A 388 3.84 3.42 -0.38
CA CYS A 388 4.38 2.37 0.46
C CYS A 388 3.22 1.60 1.11
N PHE A 389 3.47 0.44 1.70
CA PHE A 389 2.46 -0.42 2.32
C PHE A 389 2.81 -0.61 3.80
N ASN A 390 2.94 0.50 4.53
CA ASN A 390 3.23 0.56 5.98
C ASN A 390 1.99 1.01 6.77
N GLU A 391 2.00 1.03 8.12
CA GLU A 391 0.79 1.30 8.92
C GLU A 391 -0.11 2.45 8.42
N LYS A 392 0.48 3.61 8.07
CA LYS A 392 -0.27 4.77 7.54
C LYS A 392 -0.69 4.58 6.09
N ASP A 393 0.21 4.05 5.26
CA ASP A 393 -0.04 3.89 3.83
C ASP A 393 -0.87 2.65 3.48
N VAL A 394 -0.94 1.63 4.34
CA VAL A 394 -1.83 0.46 4.16
C VAL A 394 -3.27 0.95 4.13
N ILE A 395 -3.65 1.82 5.07
CA ILE A 395 -5.00 2.41 5.07
C ILE A 395 -5.23 3.20 3.78
N ALA A 396 -4.25 4.02 3.38
CA ALA A 396 -4.34 4.80 2.14
C ALA A 396 -4.46 3.90 0.89
N ALA A 397 -3.65 2.85 0.79
CA ALA A 397 -3.60 1.89 -0.32
C ALA A 397 -4.89 1.08 -0.40
N LEU A 398 -5.38 0.54 0.73
CA LEU A 398 -6.67 -0.14 0.80
C LEU A 398 -7.82 0.80 0.42
N LEU A 399 -7.82 2.04 0.91
CA LEU A 399 -8.83 3.02 0.52
C LEU A 399 -8.75 3.36 -0.97
N ARG A 400 -7.57 3.47 -1.57
CA ARG A 400 -7.43 3.58 -3.03
C ARG A 400 -7.90 2.32 -3.76
N GLY A 401 -7.71 1.14 -3.18
CA GLY A 401 -8.27 -0.12 -3.66
C GLY A 401 -9.81 -0.08 -3.71
N THR A 402 -10.49 0.59 -2.78
CA THR A 402 -11.95 0.83 -2.88
C THR A 402 -12.35 1.71 -4.06
N GLN A 403 -11.41 2.49 -4.59
CA GLN A 403 -11.63 3.37 -5.74
C GLN A 403 -11.29 2.67 -7.07
N ILE A 404 -10.87 1.40 -7.04
CA ILE A 404 -10.77 0.56 -8.23
C ILE A 404 -12.12 -0.18 -8.39
N PRO A 405 -12.94 0.18 -9.42
CA PRO A 405 -14.32 -0.29 -9.53
C PRO A 405 -14.41 -1.79 -9.89
N GLU A 406 -13.47 -2.30 -10.65
CA GLU A 406 -13.46 -3.66 -11.22
C GLU A 406 -12.18 -4.41 -10.80
N GLN A 407 -12.06 -5.70 -11.08
CA GLN A 407 -10.78 -6.40 -10.94
C GLN A 407 -9.67 -5.73 -11.77
N VAL A 408 -8.42 -5.82 -11.30
CA VAL A 408 -7.27 -5.19 -12.00
C VAL A 408 -6.95 -5.92 -13.29
N PHE A 409 -6.93 -7.26 -13.26
CA PHE A 409 -6.68 -8.10 -14.42
C PHE A 409 -7.98 -8.73 -14.91
N PRO A 410 -8.32 -8.63 -16.21
CA PRO A 410 -9.40 -9.42 -16.79
C PRO A 410 -9.13 -10.93 -16.65
N ASP A 411 -10.17 -11.74 -16.53
CA ASP A 411 -10.05 -13.21 -16.42
C ASP A 411 -9.23 -13.81 -17.56
N SER A 412 -9.37 -13.29 -18.78
CA SER A 412 -8.58 -13.76 -19.94
C SER A 412 -7.07 -13.55 -19.80
N ILE A 413 -6.64 -12.54 -19.04
CA ILE A 413 -5.22 -12.30 -18.77
C ILE A 413 -4.76 -13.23 -17.66
N LEU A 414 -5.57 -13.35 -16.60
CA LEU A 414 -5.28 -14.23 -15.46
C LEU A 414 -5.20 -15.70 -15.88
N GLU A 415 -6.08 -16.17 -16.77
CA GLU A 415 -6.06 -17.54 -17.32
C GLU A 415 -4.94 -17.77 -18.35
N GLY A 416 -4.30 -16.69 -18.84
CA GLY A 416 -3.24 -16.71 -19.83
C GLY A 416 -1.84 -16.57 -19.23
N GLY A 417 -0.97 -15.81 -19.92
CA GLY A 417 0.45 -15.68 -19.57
C GLY A 417 0.71 -15.14 -18.16
N LEU A 418 -0.16 -14.27 -17.62
CA LEU A 418 -0.03 -13.82 -16.24
C LEU A 418 -0.23 -14.99 -15.26
N GLY A 419 -1.22 -15.84 -15.50
CA GLY A 419 -1.47 -17.01 -14.68
C GLY A 419 -0.31 -18.00 -14.68
N ASP A 420 0.34 -18.19 -15.83
CA ASP A 420 1.53 -19.02 -15.93
C ASP A 420 2.68 -18.44 -15.10
N ARG A 421 2.94 -17.13 -15.19
CA ARG A 421 3.95 -16.46 -14.35
C ARG A 421 3.60 -16.50 -12.85
N LEU A 422 2.33 -16.41 -12.46
CA LEU A 422 1.90 -16.57 -11.07
C LEU A 422 2.17 -17.99 -10.55
N ARG A 423 1.90 -19.01 -11.36
CA ARG A 423 2.22 -20.41 -10.99
C ARG A 423 3.73 -20.64 -10.90
N GLU A 424 4.50 -20.11 -11.86
CA GLU A 424 5.96 -20.20 -11.84
C GLU A 424 6.59 -19.54 -10.63
N ASN A 425 6.00 -18.43 -10.17
CA ASN A 425 6.45 -17.73 -8.97
C ASN A 425 5.79 -18.25 -7.68
N SER A 426 4.94 -19.28 -7.72
CA SER A 426 4.43 -19.91 -6.50
C SER A 426 5.47 -20.89 -5.93
N PRO A 427 5.81 -20.83 -4.63
CA PRO A 427 6.79 -21.74 -4.04
C PRO A 427 6.22 -23.15 -3.94
N THR A 428 6.84 -24.11 -4.63
CA THR A 428 6.42 -25.51 -4.66
C THR A 428 7.31 -26.45 -3.83
N GLY A 429 8.37 -25.91 -3.24
CA GLY A 429 9.43 -26.69 -2.63
C GLY A 429 10.35 -27.34 -3.68
N PRO A 430 11.23 -28.26 -3.25
CA PRO A 430 11.35 -28.82 -1.91
C PRO A 430 11.87 -27.79 -0.89
N TRP A 431 11.49 -27.93 0.38
CA TRP A 431 12.11 -27.20 1.47
C TRP A 431 13.03 -28.15 2.26
N PRO A 432 14.32 -27.83 2.42
CA PRO A 432 15.20 -28.59 3.28
C PRO A 432 14.63 -28.60 4.69
N GLY A 433 14.11 -29.74 5.14
CA GLY A 433 13.80 -29.95 6.55
C GLY A 433 15.11 -30.11 7.35
N PRO A 434 15.11 -29.88 8.67
CA PRO A 434 16.27 -30.18 9.50
C PRO A 434 16.65 -31.65 9.28
N SER A 435 17.82 -31.90 8.69
CA SER A 435 18.34 -33.25 8.49
C SER A 435 18.31 -33.98 9.82
N SER A 436 17.61 -35.10 9.89
CA SER A 436 17.41 -35.91 11.09
C SER A 436 18.72 -36.51 11.58
N SER A 437 19.57 -35.72 12.24
CA SER A 437 20.71 -36.21 12.99
C SER A 437 21.19 -35.18 14.02
N ARG A 438 20.32 -34.79 14.96
CA ARG A 438 20.64 -34.51 16.38
C ARG A 438 19.45 -33.84 17.08
N ARG A 439 18.91 -34.55 18.07
CA ARG A 439 18.07 -34.11 19.21
C ARG A 439 17.21 -32.86 19.00
N ALA A 440 15.92 -33.10 18.81
CA ALA A 440 14.85 -32.14 18.99
C ALA A 440 14.98 -31.43 20.36
N TRP A 441 14.97 -30.11 20.33
CA TRP A 441 14.71 -29.28 21.50
C TRP A 441 13.25 -29.48 21.94
N PRO A 442 12.96 -29.76 23.22
CA PRO A 442 11.59 -29.92 23.67
C PRO A 442 10.92 -28.55 23.75
N ILE A 443 9.98 -28.30 22.83
CA ILE A 443 9.01 -27.20 22.96
C ILE A 443 8.08 -27.59 24.12
N ARG A 444 8.12 -26.83 25.23
CA ARG A 444 7.09 -26.90 26.27
C ARG A 444 5.96 -25.97 25.85
N SER A 445 4.74 -26.53 25.81
CA SER A 445 3.45 -25.88 25.58
C SER A 445 3.11 -24.83 26.63
#